data_AF-A0A2S3X4H2-F1
#
_entry.id   AF-A0A2S3X4H2-F1
#
_cell.length_a   1.000
_cell.length_b   1.000
_cell.length_c   1.000
_cell.angle_alpha   90.00
_cell.angle_beta   90.00
_cell.angle_gamma   90.00
#
_symmetry.space_group_name_H-M   'P 1'
#
loop_
_entity.id
_entity.type
_entity.pdbx_description
1 polymer ?
#
loop_
_entity_poly.entity_id
_entity_poly.type
_entity_poly.pdbx_seq_one_letter_code
_entity_poly.pdbx_strand_id
1 'polypeptide(L)' 'MPDDEKLSFAEAMEHWVRTVDSLRARERAGTIARLEEIEKDRLMQAFLSSALGLHNSMKSEKS' A
#
# COMPACT_ATOMS: atom_id res chain seq x y z
N MET A 1 36.96 21.91 10.51
CA MET A 1 36.87 20.45 10.33
C MET A 1 37.98 20.00 9.38
N PRO A 2 38.78 19.01 9.78
CA PRO A 2 39.60 18.22 8.87
C PRO A 2 38.74 17.68 7.72
N ASP A 3 39.31 17.50 6.53
CA ASP A 3 38.55 17.10 5.35
C ASP A 3 37.93 15.70 5.48
N ASP A 4 38.57 14.80 6.25
CA ASP A 4 38.05 13.47 6.57
C ASP A 4 36.74 13.51 7.38
N GLU A 5 36.60 14.47 8.30
CA GLU A 5 35.37 14.64 9.10
C GLU A 5 34.22 15.18 8.25
N LYS A 6 34.52 16.03 7.26
CA LYS A 6 33.50 16.55 6.33
C LYS A 6 32.98 15.44 5.42
N LEU A 7 33.86 14.56 4.95
CA LEU A 7 33.50 13.41 4.13
C LEU A 7 32.61 12.45 4.91
N SER A 8 33.02 12.08 6.13
CA SER A 8 32.24 11.19 7.01
C SER A 8 30.85 11.76 7.33
N PHE A 9 30.75 13.08 7.54
CA PHE A 9 29.46 13.74 7.75
C PHE A 9 28.57 13.71 6.51
N ALA A 10 29.12 13.95 5.32
CA ALA A 10 28.37 13.90 4.07
C ALA A 10 27.81 12.49 3.80
N GLU A 11 28.62 11.45 3.99
CA GLU A 11 28.20 10.05 3.86
C GLU A 11 27.09 9.72 4.86
N ALA A 12 27.22 10.15 6.11
CA ALA A 12 26.17 9.95 7.12
C ALA A 12 24.84 10.62 6.71
N MET A 13 24.90 11.83 6.14
CA MET A 13 23.71 12.53 5.64
C MET A 13 23.07 11.82 4.45
N GLU A 14 23.86 11.31 3.50
CA GLU A 14 23.34 10.52 2.38
C GLU A 14 22.66 9.24 2.85
N HIS A 15 23.26 8.54 3.81
CA HIS A 15 22.66 7.36 4.44
C HIS A 15 21.32 7.68 5.13
N TRP A 16 21.25 8.82 5.82
CA TRP A 16 20.02 9.29 6.46
C TRP A 16 18.93 9.58 5.43
N VAL A 17 19.23 10.31 4.37
CA VAL A 17 18.27 10.62 3.29
C VAL A 17 17.71 9.34 2.69
N ARG A 18 18.58 8.40 2.33
CA ARG A 18 18.17 7.10 1.76
C ARG A 18 17.29 6.30 2.72
N THR A 19 17.60 6.32 4.01
CA THR A 19 16.81 5.63 5.03
C THR A 19 15.40 6.24 5.16
N VAL A 20 15.32 7.58 5.22
CA VAL A 20 14.04 8.30 5.28
C VAL A 20 13.20 8.02 4.03
N ASP A 21 13.81 8.03 2.85
CA ASP A 21 13.10 7.74 1.60
C ASP A 21 12.58 6.31 1.54
N SER A 22 13.37 5.34 2.01
CA SER A 22 12.92 3.95 2.12
C SER A 22 11.74 3.80 3.09
N LEU A 23 11.76 4.51 4.22
CA LEU A 23 10.65 4.48 5.18
C LEU A 23 9.37 5.07 4.59
N ARG A 24 9.47 6.23 3.91
CA ARG A 24 8.33 6.86 3.23
C ARG A 24 7.79 5.99 2.09
N ALA A 25 8.66 5.33 1.33
CA ALA A 25 8.24 4.41 0.27
C ALA A 25 7.42 3.25 0.85
N ARG A 26 7.88 2.67 1.96
CA ARG A 26 7.16 1.62 2.68
C ARG A 26 5.82 2.09 3.23
N GLU A 27 5.78 3.27 3.83
CA GLU A 27 4.55 3.87 4.34
C GLU A 27 3.52 4.05 3.22
N ARG A 28 3.92 4.67 2.09
CA ARG A 28 3.05 4.84 0.92
C ARG A 28 2.53 3.51 0.38
N ALA A 29 3.42 2.51 0.26
CA ALA A 29 3.02 1.18 -0.20
C ALA A 29 1.98 0.54 0.75
N GLY A 30 2.18 0.67 2.07
CA GLY A 30 1.20 0.22 3.08
C GLY A 30 -0.14 0.94 2.98
N THR A 31 -0.13 2.26 2.76
CA THR A 31 -1.35 3.05 2.56
C THR A 31 -2.10 2.60 1.30
N ILE A 32 -1.40 2.42 0.18
CA ILE A 32 -2.01 1.95 -1.08
C ILE A 32 -2.64 0.58 -0.89
N ALA A 33 -1.90 -0.38 -0.33
CA ALA A 33 -2.41 -1.73 -0.10
C ALA A 33 -3.68 -1.73 0.77
N ARG A 34 -3.74 -0.88 1.80
CA ARG A 34 -4.93 -0.74 2.65
C ARG A 34 -6.11 -0.16 1.87
N LEU A 35 -5.88 0.85 1.03
CA LEU A 35 -6.93 1.46 0.21
C LEU A 35 -7.45 0.50 -0.86
N GLU A 36 -6.56 -0.29 -1.48
CA GLU A 36 -6.94 -1.33 -2.43
C GLU A 36 -7.86 -2.37 -1.78
N GLU A 37 -7.56 -2.80 -0.55
CA GLU A 37 -8.40 -3.77 0.15
C GLU A 37 -9.78 -3.21 0.48
N ILE A 38 -9.85 -1.97 0.95
CA ILE A 38 -11.12 -1.28 1.20
C ILE A 38 -11.96 -1.18 -0.09
N GLU A 39 -11.33 -0.83 -1.22
CA GLU A 39 -12.06 -0.71 -2.48
C GLU A 39 -12.50 -2.07 -3.02
N LYS A 40 -11.70 -3.13 -2.86
CA LYS A 40 -12.13 -4.50 -3.18
C LYS A 40 -13.36 -4.91 -2.38
N ASP A 41 -13.34 -4.68 -1.06
CA ASP A 41 -14.48 -4.98 -0.19
C ASP A 41 -15.72 -4.21 -0.65
N ARG A 42 -15.55 -2.92 -0.96
CA ARG A 42 -16.65 -2.08 -1.47
C ARG A 42 -17.20 -2.62 -2.78
N LEU A 43 -16.35 -2.98 -3.73
CA LEU A 43 -16.76 -3.53 -5.02
C LEU A 43 -17.45 -4.89 -4.86
N MET A 44 -16.96 -5.74 -3.95
CA MET A 44 -17.58 -7.01 -3.63
C MET A 44 -18.99 -6.81 -3.06
N GLN A 45 -19.16 -5.89 -2.10
CA GLN A 45 -20.48 -5.58 -1.54
C GLN A 45 -21.43 -4.99 -2.59
N ALA A 46 -20.93 -4.11 -3.46
CA ALA A 46 -21.71 -3.56 -4.58
C ALA A 46 -22.13 -4.68 -5.56
N PHE A 47 -21.25 -5.64 -5.84
CA PHE A 47 -21.58 -6.79 -6.67
C PHE A 47 -22.64 -7.67 -6.02
N LEU A 48 -22.46 -8.06 -4.75
CA LEU A 48 -23.38 -8.94 -4.02
C LEU A 48 -24.79 -8.34 -3.91
N SER A 49 -24.89 -7.02 -3.75
CA SER A 49 -26.17 -6.31 -3.69
C SER A 49 -26.79 -6.02 -5.07
N SER A 50 -26.05 -6.23 -6.16
CA SER A 50 -26.56 -6.05 -7.52
C SER A 50 -27.49 -7.18 -7.94
N ALA A 51 -28.36 -6.92 -8.93
CA ALA A 51 -29.21 -7.95 -9.53
C ALA A 51 -28.41 -9.15 -10.07
N LEU A 52 -27.19 -8.90 -10.57
CA LEU A 52 -26.30 -9.95 -11.06
C LEU A 52 -25.73 -10.80 -9.92
N GLY A 53 -25.35 -10.16 -8.80
CA GLY A 53 -24.89 -10.86 -7.60
C GLY A 53 -25.98 -11.73 -6.98
N LEU A 54 -27.19 -11.20 -6.83
CA LEU A 54 -28.34 -11.94 -6.33
C LEU A 54 -28.68 -13.14 -7.22
N HIS A 55 -28.68 -12.96 -8.54
CA HIS A 55 -28.90 -14.05 -9.47
C HIS A 55 -27.82 -15.14 -9.39
N ASN A 56 -26.54 -14.76 -9.22
CA ASN A 56 -25.46 -15.73 -9.03
C ASN A 56 -25.60 -16.50 -7.71
N SER A 57 -25.95 -15.82 -6.61
CA SER A 57 -26.19 -16.46 -5.30
C SER A 57 -27.32 -17.50 -5.37
N MET A 58 -28.42 -17.16 -6.05
CA MET A 58 -29.55 -18.08 -6.25
C MET A 58 -29.23 -19.27 -7.15
N LYS A 59 -28.25 -19.14 -8.05
CA LYS A 59 -27.75 -20.27 -8.85
C LYS A 59 -26.85 -21.19 -8.04
N SER A 60 -26.01 -20.64 -7.16
CA SER A 60 -25.14 -21.45 -6.30
C SER A 60 -25.88 -22.24 -5.23
N GLU A 61 -27.03 -21.76 -4.73
CA GLU A 61 -27.86 -22.49 -3.76
C GLU A 61 -28.65 -23.66 -4.36
N LYS A 62 -28.79 -23.70 -5.69
CA LYS A 62 -29.54 -24.74 -6.41
C LYS A 62 -28.66 -25.85 -6.98
N SER A 63 -27.34 -25.78 -6.80
CA SER A 63 -26.37 -26.78 -7.22
C SER A 63 -25.88 -27.60 -6.02
#